data_AF-A0A927A3Z9-F1
#
_entry.id   AF-A0A927A3Z9-F1
#
_cell.length_a   1.000
_cell.length_b   1.000
_cell.length_c   1.000
_cell.angle_alpha   90.00
_cell.angle_beta   90.00
_cell.angle_gamma   90.00
#
_symmetry.space_group_name_H-M   'P 1'
#
loop_
_entity.id
_entity.type
_entity.pdbx_description
1 polymer ?
#
loop_
_entity_poly.entity_id
_entity_poly.type
_entity_poly.pdbx_seq_one_letter_code
_entity_poly.pdbx_strand_id
1 'polypeptide(L)' 'MVRAILPSGKFAASHVGRLVVRATGVFEMMTSIGKVSPVRHKYCRLVHRIDGYSYVA' A
#
# COMPACT_ATOMS: atom_id res chain seq x y z
N MET A 1 2.09 7.91 -3.33
CA MET A 1 2.71 6.60 -3.03
C MET A 1 2.36 6.17 -1.62
N VAL A 2 1.98 4.91 -1.40
CA VAL A 2 1.59 4.36 -0.09
C VAL A 2 2.55 3.23 0.28
N ARG A 3 2.94 3.15 1.54
CA ARG A 3 3.65 2.01 2.13
C ARG A 3 2.71 1.25 3.04
N ALA A 4 2.55 -0.04 2.79
CA ALA A 4 1.81 -0.94 3.67
C ALA A 4 2.79 -1.88 4.37
N ILE A 5 2.76 -1.94 5.70
CA ILE A 5 3.58 -2.86 6.49
C ILE A 5 2.63 -3.90 7.09
N LEU A 6 2.63 -5.10 6.51
CA LEU A 6 1.80 -6.21 6.96
C LEU A 6 2.62 -7.11 7.90
N PRO A 7 2.30 -7.14 9.21
CA PRO A 7 3.08 -7.89 10.20
C PRO A 7 2.83 -9.40 10.16
N SER A 8 1.69 -9.84 9.62
CA SER A 8 1.31 -11.26 9.58
C SER A 8 0.36 -11.57 8.40
N GLY A 9 0.34 -12.84 7.99
CA GLY A 9 -0.54 -13.36 6.93
C GLY A 9 0.16 -13.68 5.60
N LYS A 10 -0.64 -14.01 4.58
CA LYS A 10 -0.17 -14.43 3.24
C LYS A 10 0.70 -13.40 2.52
N PHE A 11 0.53 -12.13 2.85
CA PHE A 11 1.24 -11.00 2.23
C PHE A 11 2.15 -10.27 3.24
N ALA A 12 2.62 -10.95 4.29
CA ALA A 12 3.49 -10.38 5.32
C ALA A 12 4.82 -9.87 4.71
N ALA A 13 4.90 -8.56 4.47
CA ALA A 13 6.10 -7.84 4.07
C ALA A 13 5.84 -6.32 4.11
N SER A 14 6.89 -5.53 3.87
CA SER A 14 6.76 -4.10 3.57
C SER A 14 6.52 -3.92 2.07
N HIS A 15 5.33 -3.45 1.71
CA HIS A 15 4.92 -3.20 0.34
C HIS A 15 4.87 -1.70 0.08
N VAL A 16 5.33 -1.26 -1.09
CA VAL A 16 5.24 0.15 -1.51
C VAL A 16 4.68 0.21 -2.92
N GLY A 17 3.72 1.11 -3.16
CA GLY A 17 3.00 1.14 -4.42
C GLY A 17 1.74 1.99 -4.43
N ARG A 18 0.86 1.68 -5.39
CA ARG A 18 -0.42 2.37 -5.58
C ARG A 18 -1.52 1.62 -4.82
N LEU A 19 -2.30 2.36 -4.06
CA LEU A 19 -3.41 1.84 -3.27
C LEU A 19 -4.75 2.21 -3.94
N VAL A 20 -5.64 1.25 -4.07
CA VAL A 20 -7.04 1.42 -4.46
C VAL A 20 -7.88 1.41 -3.20
N VAL A 21 -8.57 2.53 -2.94
CA VAL A 21 -9.37 2.76 -1.74
C VAL A 21 -10.83 2.44 -2.05
N ARG A 22 -11.51 1.73 -1.15
CA ARG A 22 -12.94 1.40 -1.23
C ARG A 22 -13.65 1.85 0.05
N ALA A 23 -14.93 2.21 -0.05
CA ALA A 23 -15.73 2.60 1.12
C ALA A 23 -15.85 1.51 2.18
N THR A 24 -15.68 0.23 1.80
CA THR A 24 -15.68 -0.92 2.71
C THR A 24 -14.50 -0.95 3.69
N GLY A 25 -13.50 -0.06 3.54
CA GLY A 25 -12.31 -0.02 4.40
C GLY A 25 -11.28 -1.13 4.13
N VAL A 26 -11.54 -1.96 3.11
CA VAL A 26 -10.62 -2.96 2.58
C VAL A 26 -10.05 -2.47 1.26
N PHE A 27 -8.73 -2.36 1.22
CA PHE A 27 -7.99 -1.78 0.11
C PHE A 27 -7.22 -2.83 -0.66
N GLU A 28 -6.94 -2.51 -1.92
CA GLU A 28 -6.07 -3.31 -2.77
C GLU A 28 -4.83 -2.51 -3.11
N MET A 29 -3.68 -3.15 -3.05
CA MET A 29 -2.40 -2.51 -3.33
C MET A 29 -1.75 -3.19 -4.53
N MET A 30 -1.33 -2.40 -5.50
CA MET A 30 -0.51 -2.85 -6.62
C MET A 30 0.94 -2.53 -6.28
N THR A 31 1.75 -3.58 -6.09
CA THR A 31 3.21 -3.49 -5.96
C THR A 31 3.87 -3.91 -7.27
N SER A 32 5.17 -3.71 -7.38
CA SER A 32 5.97 -4.22 -8.51
C SER A 32 5.97 -5.74 -8.62
N ILE A 33 5.75 -6.44 -7.51
CA ILE A 33 5.81 -7.91 -7.43
C ILE A 33 4.43 -8.53 -7.72
N GLY A 34 3.35 -7.78 -7.47
CA GLY A 34 2.00 -8.24 -7.79
C GLY A 34 0.91 -7.50 -7.04
N LYS A 35 -0.28 -8.10 -7.04
CA LYS A 35 -1.46 -7.56 -6.36
C LYS A 35 -1.52 -8.07 -4.92
N VAL A 36 -1.53 -7.14 -3.96
CA VAL A 36 -1.69 -7.41 -2.53
C VAL A 36 -3.10 -6.99 -2.10
N SER A 37 -3.93 -7.96 -1.76
CA SER A 37 -5.32 -7.78 -1.33
C SER A 37 -5.75 -8.97 -0.47
N PRO A 38 -6.48 -8.81 0.64
CA PRO A 38 -7.01 -7.55 1.20
C PRO A 38 -6.02 -6.83 2.15
N VAL A 39 -5.98 -5.50 2.09
CA VAL A 39 -5.18 -4.65 3.00
C VAL A 39 -6.09 -3.73 3.80
N ARG A 40 -5.96 -3.72 5.13
CA ARG A 40 -6.71 -2.79 6.00
C ARG A 40 -6.01 -1.44 6.11
N HIS A 41 -6.78 -0.36 6.25
CA HIS A 41 -6.24 1.00 6.39
C HIS A 41 -5.21 1.14 7.52
N LYS A 42 -5.34 0.37 8.61
CA LYS A 42 -4.46 0.44 9.80
C LYS A 42 -2.98 0.18 9.46
N TYR A 43 -2.74 -0.62 8.42
CA TYR A 43 -1.40 -1.02 8.01
C TYR A 43 -0.85 -0.15 6.87
N CYS A 44 -1.65 0.78 6.35
CA CYS A 44 -1.26 1.68 5.26
C CYS A 44 -0.78 3.00 5.83
N ARG A 45 0.43 3.42 5.43
CA ARG A 45 0.98 4.74 5.69
C ARG A 45 1.21 5.46 4.37
N LEU A 46 0.68 6.67 4.27
CA LEU A 46 0.87 7.55 3.13
C LEU A 46 2.33 8.02 3.13
N VAL A 47 3.08 7.75 2.06
CA VAL A 47 4.51 8.12 1.93
C VAL A 47 4.67 9.39 1.12
N HIS A 48 3.88 9.52 0.05
CA HIS A 48 3.93 10.68 -0.83
C HIS A 48 2.50 11.01 -1.25
N ARG A 49 2.04 12.24 -0.98
CA ARG A 49 0.93 12.82 -1.73
C ARG A 49 1.49 13.27 -3.07
N ILE A 50 0.66 13.62 -4.04
CA ILE A 50 1.11 13.84 -5.41
C ILE A 50 1.85 15.20 -5.53
N ASP A 51 2.93 15.36 -4.78
CA ASP A 51 3.56 16.66 -4.49
C ASP A 51 4.53 17.08 -5.61
N GLY A 52 4.54 16.35 -6.74
CA GLY A 52 5.39 16.61 -7.91
C GLY A 52 6.81 16.03 -7.83
N TYR A 53 7.21 15.47 -6.68
CA TYR A 53 8.57 14.95 -6.48
C TYR A 53 8.60 13.42 -6.39
N SER A 54 9.27 12.76 -7.34
CA SER A 54 9.52 11.31 -7.24
C SER A 54 10.63 11.05 -6.23
N TYR A 55 10.28 10.89 -4.95
CA TYR A 55 11.17 10.29 -3.95
C TYR A 55 11.15 8.77 -4.12
N VAL A 56 11.83 8.29 -5.15
CA VAL A 56 12.22 6.89 -5.28
C VAL A 56 13.71 6.90 -5.63
N ALA A 57 14.54 6.74 -4.60
CA ALA A 57 15.90 6.22 -4.75
C ALA A 57 15.85 4.71 -4.54
#